data_AF-A0A1W2DDW4-F1
#
_entry.id   AF-A0A1W2DDW4-F1
#
_cell.length_a   1.000
_cell.length_b   1.000
_cell.length_c   1.000
_cell.angle_alpha   90.00
_cell.angle_beta   90.00
_cell.angle_gamma   90.00
#
_symmetry.space_group_name_H-M   'P 1'
#
loop_
_entity.id
_entity.type
_entity.pdbx_description
1 polymer ?
#
loop_
_entity_poly.entity_id
_entity_poly.type
_entity_poly.pdbx_seq_one_letter_code
_entity_poly.pdbx_strand_id
1 'polypeptide(L)' 'MGRIKVNLTLDAEVAETARALGLNMSRLAEGAILEAAKVERNRLWREENRAAIDAYAEEVAQNGLPLAQFRSF' A
#
# COMPACT_ATOMS: atom_id res chain seq x y z
N MET A 1 4.04 17.82 10.19
CA MET A 1 2.65 17.36 9.95
C MET A 1 1.91 17.36 11.28
N GLY A 2 0.69 17.91 11.32
CA GLY A 2 -0.13 17.92 12.54
C GLY A 2 -0.79 16.56 12.81
N ARG A 3 -1.08 16.26 14.08
CA ARG A 3 -1.89 15.09 14.47
C ARG A 3 -3.34 15.53 14.62
N ILE A 4 -4.26 14.74 14.07
CA ILE A 4 -5.70 14.98 14.17
C ILE A 4 -6.31 13.85 15.00
N LYS A 5 -7.18 14.19 15.95
CA LYS A 5 -7.93 13.20 16.72
C LYS A 5 -9.10 12.71 15.89
N VAL A 6 -9.22 11.40 15.77
CA VAL A 6 -10.38 10.72 15.16
C VAL A 6 -11.05 9.82 16.19
N ASN A 7 -12.37 9.66 16.10
CA ASN A 7 -13.11 8.71 16.91
C ASN A 7 -13.33 7.43 16.08
N LEU A 8 -13.00 6.28 16.64
CA LEU A 8 -13.11 4.98 15.99
C LEU A 8 -13.90 4.04 16.89
N THR A 9 -14.76 3.23 16.30
CA THR A 9 -15.45 2.14 17.00
C THR A 9 -14.65 0.87 16.80
N LEU A 10 -14.37 0.16 17.90
CA LEU A 10 -13.67 -1.12 17.91
C LEU A 10 -14.53 -2.13 18.68
N ASP A 11 -14.31 -3.40 18.40
CA ASP A 11 -14.84 -4.47 19.24
C ASP A 11 -14.36 -4.31 20.69
N ALA A 12 -15.28 -4.53 21.63
CA ALA A 12 -15.02 -4.29 23.06
C ALA A 12 -13.95 -5.24 23.61
N GLU A 13 -13.96 -6.52 23.21
CA GLU A 13 -13.00 -7.51 23.67
C GLU A 13 -11.59 -7.19 23.13
N VAL A 14 -11.50 -6.72 21.89
CA VAL A 14 -10.23 -6.26 21.29
C VAL A 14 -9.66 -5.07 22.07
N ALA A 15 -10.50 -4.09 22.39
CA ALA A 15 -10.08 -2.90 23.12
C ALA A 15 -9.63 -3.23 24.55
N GLU A 16 -10.37 -4.08 25.25
CA GLU A 16 -10.02 -4.52 26.61
C GLU A 16 -8.75 -5.38 26.64
N THR A 17 -8.61 -6.31 25.70
CA THR A 17 -7.41 -7.14 25.58
C THR A 17 -6.17 -6.27 25.38
N ALA A 18 -6.24 -5.32 24.46
CA ALA A 18 -5.11 -4.45 24.18
C ALA A 18 -4.77 -3.53 25.36
N ARG A 19 -5.78 -3.07 26.11
CA ARG A 19 -5.59 -2.31 27.35
C ARG A 19 -4.92 -3.15 28.44
N ALA A 20 -5.37 -4.39 28.65
CA ALA A 20 -4.80 -5.30 29.62
C ALA A 20 -3.32 -5.61 29.32
N LEU A 21 -2.95 -5.64 28.04
CA LEU A 21 -1.58 -5.83 27.57
C LEU A 21 -0.75 -4.53 27.50
N GLY A 22 -1.31 -3.37 27.87
CA GLY A 22 -0.60 -2.09 27.85
C GLY A 22 -0.23 -1.59 26.45
N LEU A 23 -0.97 -2.02 25.41
CA LEU A 23 -0.67 -1.65 24.03
C LEU A 23 -1.08 -0.21 23.71
N ASN A 24 -0.27 0.47 22.89
CA ASN A 24 -0.60 1.80 22.40
C ASN A 24 -1.54 1.73 21.20
N MET A 25 -2.84 1.75 21.47
CA MET A 25 -3.90 1.62 20.44
C MET A 25 -3.80 2.66 19.33
N SER A 26 -3.51 3.92 19.65
CA SER A 26 -3.38 4.96 18.63
C SER A 26 -2.24 4.67 17.66
N ARG A 27 -1.09 4.20 18.16
CA ARG A 27 0.06 3.84 17.33
C ARG A 27 -0.21 2.59 16.49
N LEU A 28 -0.89 1.59 17.05
CA LEU A 28 -1.29 0.39 16.31
C LEU A 28 -2.28 0.71 15.19
N ALA A 29 -3.31 1.52 15.49
CA ALA A 29 -4.29 1.97 14.51
C ALA A 29 -3.63 2.81 13.40
N GLU A 30 -2.75 3.74 13.75
CA GLU A 30 -1.99 4.53 12.76
C GLU A 30 -1.17 3.63 11.83
N GLY A 31 -0.42 2.67 12.37
CA GLY A 31 0.35 1.72 11.57
C GLY A 31 -0.52 0.87 10.64
N ALA A 32 -1.63 0.33 11.14
CA ALA A 32 -2.56 -0.46 10.33
C ALA A 32 -3.19 0.35 9.20
N ILE A 33 -3.59 1.61 9.48
CA ILE A 33 -4.16 2.52 8.48
C ILE A 33 -3.12 2.89 7.43
N LEU A 34 -1.87 3.15 7.82
CA LEU A 34 -0.79 3.48 6.88
C LEU A 34 -0.52 2.34 5.90
N GLU A 35 -0.41 1.11 6.40
CA GLU A 35 -0.20 -0.06 5.55
C GLU A 35 -1.39 -0.33 4.63
N ALA A 36 -2.61 -0.27 5.16
CA ALA A 36 -3.83 -0.43 4.35
C ALA A 36 -3.91 0.64 3.25
N ALA A 37 -3.65 1.90 3.58
CA ALA A 37 -3.66 3.00 2.62
C ALA A 37 -2.57 2.86 1.56
N LYS A 38 -1.38 2.36 1.92
CA LYS A 38 -0.30 2.08 0.98
C LYS A 38 -0.69 0.99 -0.02
N VAL A 39 -1.25 -0.12 0.48
CA VAL A 39 -1.75 -1.21 -0.38
C VAL A 39 -2.82 -0.71 -1.33
N GLU A 40 -3.78 0.05 -0.82
CA GLU A 40 -4.90 0.53 -1.63
C GLU A 40 -4.47 1.56 -2.68
N ARG A 41 -3.59 2.50 -2.33
CA ARG A 41 -3.01 3.43 -3.31
C ARG A 41 -2.27 2.70 -4.43
N ASN A 42 -1.52 1.65 -4.10
CA ASN A 42 -0.83 0.84 -5.11
C ASN A 42 -1.83 0.08 -6.00
N ARG A 43 -2.94 -0.40 -5.45
CA ARG A 43 -4.01 -1.04 -6.23
C ARG A 43 -4.62 -0.05 -7.22
N LEU A 44 -5.04 1.12 -6.74
CA LEU A 44 -5.63 2.17 -7.57
C LEU A 44 -4.66 2.63 -8.66
N TRP A 45 -3.40 2.88 -8.31
CA TRP A 45 -2.39 3.27 -9.30
C TRP A 45 -2.22 2.22 -10.41
N ARG A 46 -2.19 0.92 -10.07
CA ARG A 46 -2.10 -0.14 -11.09
C ARG A 46 -3.34 -0.17 -11.98
N GLU A 47 -4.52 0.08 -11.43
CA GLU A 47 -5.76 0.12 -12.20
C GLU A 47 -5.80 1.31 -13.16
N GLU A 48 -5.42 2.49 -12.68
CA GLU A 48 -5.32 3.72 -13.47
C GLU A 48 -4.29 3.59 -14.60
N ASN A 49 -3.18 2.90 -14.34
CA ASN A 49 -2.07 2.75 -15.29
C ASN A 49 -2.12 1.44 -16.10
N ARG A 50 -3.18 0.63 -15.94
CA ARG A 50 -3.27 -0.70 -16.56
C ARG A 50 -3.07 -0.64 -18.07
N ALA A 51 -3.74 0.28 -18.76
CA ALA A 51 -3.62 0.41 -20.22
C ALA A 51 -2.19 0.77 -20.67
N ALA A 52 -1.47 1.61 -19.92
CA ALA A 52 -0.09 1.97 -20.23
C ALA A 52 0.87 0.80 -19.97
N ILE A 53 0.64 0.06 -18.88
CA ILE A 53 1.40 -1.15 -18.54
C ILE A 53 1.21 -2.22 -19.62
N ASP A 54 -0.03 -2.47 -20.03
CA ASP A 54 -0.37 -3.46 -21.06
C ASP A 54 0.24 -3.08 -22.42
N ALA A 55 0.15 -1.81 -22.81
CA ALA A 55 0.77 -1.31 -24.04
C ALA A 55 2.30 -1.50 -24.04
N TYR A 56 2.96 -1.19 -22.91
CA TYR A 56 4.40 -1.40 -22.78
C TYR A 56 4.78 -2.89 -22.76
N ALA A 57 3.97 -3.74 -22.12
CA ALA A 57 4.19 -5.18 -22.10
C ALA A 57 4.13 -5.78 -23.52
N GLU A 58 3.16 -5.33 -24.34
CA GLU A 58 3.05 -5.73 -25.74
C GLU A 58 4.26 -5.25 -26.56
N GLU A 59 4.71 -4.00 -26.37
CA GLU A 59 5.90 -3.47 -27.04
C GLU A 59 7.15 -4.31 -26.73
N VAL A 60 7.35 -4.68 -25.46
CA VAL A 60 8.48 -5.53 -25.05
C VAL A 60 8.34 -6.95 -25.59
N ALA A 61 7.13 -7.51 -25.67
CA ALA A 61 6.91 -8.84 -26.24
C ALA A 61 7.24 -8.88 -27.74
N GLN A 62 6.91 -7.81 -28.47
CA GLN A 62 7.17 -7.70 -29.91
C GLN A 62 8.63 -7.36 -30.24
N ASN A 63 9.21 -6.40 -29.51
CA ASN A 63 10.50 -5.78 -29.87
C ASN A 63 11.67 -6.21 -28.96
N GLY A 64 11.38 -6.96 -27.90
CA GLY A 64 12.34 -7.22 -26.82
C GLY A 64 12.53 -6.02 -25.90
N LEU A 65 13.38 -6.18 -24.89
CA LEU A 65 13.66 -5.10 -23.94
C LEU A 65 14.43 -3.96 -24.62
N PRO A 66 13.92 -2.71 -24.55
CA PRO A 66 14.66 -1.57 -25.06
C PRO A 66 16.06 -1.48 -24.44
N LEU A 67 17.06 -1.15 -25.26
CA LEU A 67 18.46 -0.99 -24.86
C LEU A 67 19.12 -2.26 -24.27
N ALA A 68 18.50 -3.43 -24.35
CA ALA A 68 19.09 -4.69 -23.87
C ALA A 68 20.48 -4.97 -24.48
N GLN A 69 20.69 -4.55 -25.73
CA GLN A 69 21.97 -4.66 -26.44
C GLN A 69 23.13 -3.92 -25.75
N PHE A 70 22.85 -2.94 -24.88
CA PHE A 70 23.86 -2.16 -24.16
C PHE A 70 24.05 -2.62 -22.70
N ARG A 71 23.33 -3.65 -22.26
CA ARG A 71 23.43 -4.16 -20.89
C ARG A 71 24.75 -4.93 -20.72
N SER A 72 25.61 -4.48 -19.80
CA SER A 72 26.96 -5.01 -19.62
C SER A 72 27.16 -5.94 -18.40
N PHE A 73 26.11 -6.21 -17.60
CA PHE A 73 26.09 -7.20 -16.51
C PHE A 73 24.67 -7.49 -15.99
#